data_AF-A0A2I0NS20-F1
#
_entry.id   AF-A0A2I0NS20-F1
#
_cell.length_a   1.000
_cell.length_b   1.000
_cell.length_c   1.000
_cell.angle_alpha   90.00
_cell.angle_beta   90.00
_cell.angle_gamma   90.00
#
_symmetry.space_group_name_H-M   'P 1'
#
loop_
_entity.id
_entity.type
_entity.pdbx_description
1 polymer ?
#
loop_
_entity_poly.entity_id
_entity_poly.type
_entity_poly.pdbx_seq_one_letter_code
_entity_poly.pdbx_strand_id
1 'polypeptide(L)'
;MNLEGYGVLYLEALSRTWIAVPEGTLLYRVADEVVEMATAYHSDGVVFLRTGDVVNALAAFAYGLGWLDAGSRLGLLEPLAAHPPDPVDACIPDSRSAHLDEKTHRYRRMLDSALSMVETGPDQASPLYAGAETLRSTAQSWYAEGVELLDAGDRAGALARFSYGYAWLDAGIRAGLFRITGERGLFTV
;
A
#
# COMPACT_ATOMS: atom_id res chain seq x y z
N MET A 1 0.48 1.19 18.29
CA MET A 1 -0.96 0.81 18.23
C MET A 1 -1.06 -0.69 17.98
N ASN A 2 -2.04 -1.40 18.54
CA ASN A 2 -2.19 -2.84 18.27
C ASN A 2 -2.91 -3.10 16.93
N LEU A 3 -2.95 -4.36 16.48
CA LEU A 3 -3.51 -4.70 15.17
C LEU A 3 -5.02 -4.47 15.04
N GLU A 4 -5.78 -4.66 16.12
CA GLU A 4 -7.21 -4.31 16.17
C GLU A 4 -7.42 -2.81 16.01
N GLY A 5 -6.67 -2.00 16.76
CA GLY A 5 -6.69 -0.54 16.63
C GLY A 5 -6.28 -0.08 15.24
N TYR A 6 -5.36 -0.79 14.59
CA TYR A 6 -4.96 -0.49 13.21
C TYR A 6 -6.11 -0.71 12.21
N GLY A 7 -6.86 -1.80 12.37
CA GLY A 7 -8.06 -2.06 11.58
C GLY A 7 -9.19 -1.04 11.84
N VAL A 8 -9.33 -0.56 13.08
CA VAL A 8 -10.28 0.51 13.44
C VAL A 8 -9.87 1.84 12.81
N LEU A 9 -8.60 2.24 12.92
CA LEU A 9 -8.07 3.44 12.28
C LEU A 9 -8.32 3.39 10.76
N TYR A 10 -8.10 2.24 10.14
CA TYR A 10 -8.35 2.08 8.72
C TYR A 10 -9.85 2.21 8.38
N LEU A 11 -10.74 1.61 9.16
CA LEU A 11 -12.18 1.79 8.96
C LEU A 11 -12.60 3.26 9.09
N GLU A 12 -12.07 3.96 10.09
CA GLU A 12 -12.32 5.38 10.29
C GLU A 12 -11.83 6.21 9.10
N ALA A 13 -10.62 5.93 8.60
CA ALA A 13 -10.07 6.58 7.42
C ALA A 13 -10.99 6.38 6.20
N LEU A 14 -11.40 5.13 5.91
CA LEU A 14 -12.33 4.82 4.82
C LEU A 14 -13.66 5.58 4.97
N SER A 15 -14.23 5.59 6.17
CA SER A 15 -15.54 6.25 6.41
C SER A 15 -15.52 7.77 6.23
N ARG A 16 -14.33 8.37 6.31
CA ARG A 16 -14.12 9.82 6.18
C ARG A 16 -13.63 10.23 4.80
N THR A 17 -13.38 9.27 3.92
CA THR A 17 -12.88 9.52 2.57
C THR A 17 -14.01 9.45 1.54
N TRP A 18 -14.02 10.38 0.59
CA TRP A 18 -14.89 10.36 -0.57
C TRP A 18 -14.13 10.66 -1.86
N ILE A 19 -14.72 10.30 -3.00
CA ILE A 19 -14.15 10.59 -4.32
C ILE A 19 -14.26 12.10 -4.60
N ALA A 20 -13.13 12.75 -4.84
CA ALA A 20 -13.04 14.19 -5.07
C ALA A 20 -13.34 14.60 -6.52
N VAL A 21 -13.10 13.68 -7.46
CA VAL A 21 -13.29 13.91 -8.90
C VAL A 21 -14.76 13.69 -9.32
N PRO A 22 -15.31 14.46 -10.27
CA PRO A 22 -16.72 14.34 -10.63
C PRO A 22 -17.09 12.98 -11.24
N GLU A 23 -18.25 12.45 -10.86
CA GLU A 23 -18.80 11.21 -11.42
C GLU A 23 -18.90 11.24 -12.95
N GLY A 24 -18.60 10.11 -13.58
CA GLY A 24 -18.62 9.97 -15.04
C GLY A 24 -17.37 10.50 -15.77
N THR A 25 -16.43 11.13 -15.06
CA THR A 25 -15.14 11.55 -15.65
C THR A 25 -14.14 10.40 -15.74
N LEU A 26 -13.09 10.56 -16.55
CA LEU A 26 -12.04 9.55 -16.70
C LEU A 26 -11.35 9.23 -15.37
N LEU A 27 -11.06 10.26 -14.56
CA LEU A 27 -10.40 10.10 -13.27
C LEU A 27 -11.34 9.51 -12.20
N TYR A 28 -12.65 9.63 -12.36
CA TYR A 28 -13.61 8.99 -11.45
C TYR A 28 -13.44 7.47 -11.45
N ARG A 29 -13.22 6.85 -12.63
CA ARG A 29 -12.98 5.40 -12.69
C ARG A 29 -11.73 4.98 -11.94
N VAL A 30 -10.68 5.79 -12.01
CA VAL A 30 -9.44 5.54 -11.26
C VAL A 30 -9.68 5.70 -9.76
N ALA A 31 -10.41 6.74 -9.36
CA ALA A 31 -10.75 6.97 -7.96
C ALA A 31 -11.64 5.86 -7.37
N ASP A 32 -12.63 5.40 -8.14
CA ASP A 32 -13.54 4.30 -7.78
C ASP A 32 -12.76 3.01 -7.57
N GLU A 33 -11.83 2.69 -8.47
CA GLU A 33 -10.98 1.52 -8.32
C GLU A 33 -10.06 1.61 -7.09
N VAL A 34 -9.49 2.78 -6.80
CA VAL A 34 -8.69 2.96 -5.57
C VAL A 34 -9.54 2.71 -4.32
N VAL A 35 -10.79 3.19 -4.28
CA VAL A 35 -11.72 2.97 -3.16
C VAL A 35 -12.11 1.50 -3.07
N GLU A 36 -12.37 0.83 -4.20
CA GLU A 36 -12.66 -0.60 -4.26
C GLU A 36 -11.50 -1.41 -3.66
N MET A 37 -10.27 -1.15 -4.11
CA MET A 37 -9.07 -1.82 -3.63
C MET A 37 -8.86 -1.59 -2.13
N ALA A 38 -8.95 -0.35 -1.66
CA ALA A 38 -8.83 -0.05 -0.24
C ALA A 38 -9.93 -0.79 0.57
N THR A 39 -11.18 -0.75 0.11
CA THR A 39 -12.29 -1.42 0.81
C THR A 39 -12.10 -2.94 0.87
N ALA A 40 -11.65 -3.56 -0.23
CA ALA A 40 -11.40 -4.99 -0.29
C ALA A 40 -10.31 -5.41 0.71
N TYR A 41 -9.19 -4.70 0.76
CA TYR A 41 -8.08 -5.03 1.67
C TYR A 41 -8.39 -4.74 3.14
N HIS A 42 -9.26 -3.78 3.44
CA HIS A 42 -9.81 -3.64 4.80
C HIS A 42 -10.63 -4.88 5.18
N SER A 43 -11.57 -5.29 4.33
CA SER A 43 -12.40 -6.48 4.55
C SER A 43 -11.55 -7.74 4.75
N ASP A 44 -10.57 -7.96 3.88
CA ASP A 44 -9.64 -9.10 3.98
C ASP A 44 -8.86 -9.06 5.30
N GLY A 45 -8.32 -7.90 5.69
CA GLY A 45 -7.61 -7.74 6.94
C GLY A 45 -8.48 -8.06 8.17
N VAL A 46 -9.75 -7.65 8.16
CA VAL A 46 -10.72 -7.99 9.22
C VAL A 46 -10.99 -9.49 9.27
N VAL A 47 -11.16 -10.14 8.11
CA VAL A 47 -11.36 -11.59 8.03
C VAL A 47 -10.13 -12.33 8.57
N PHE A 48 -8.93 -11.97 8.13
CA PHE A 48 -7.68 -12.55 8.61
C PHE A 48 -7.55 -12.41 10.13
N LEU A 49 -7.80 -11.20 10.66
CA LEU A 49 -7.72 -10.93 12.09
C LEU A 49 -8.70 -11.80 12.89
N ARG A 50 -9.96 -11.89 12.45
CA ARG A 50 -10.98 -12.74 13.08
C ARG A 50 -10.63 -14.23 13.07
N THR A 51 -9.90 -14.68 12.05
CA THR A 51 -9.45 -16.08 11.94
C THR A 51 -8.11 -16.35 12.62
N GLY A 52 -7.51 -15.35 13.27
CA GLY A 52 -6.22 -15.48 13.97
C GLY A 52 -5.01 -15.50 13.04
N ASP A 53 -5.15 -14.98 11.82
CA ASP A 53 -4.09 -14.80 10.84
C ASP A 53 -3.54 -13.36 10.89
N VAL A 54 -2.88 -13.06 12.00
CA VAL A 54 -2.40 -11.70 12.32
C VAL A 54 -1.32 -11.19 11.35
N VAL A 55 -0.57 -12.08 10.71
CA VAL A 55 0.47 -11.70 9.72
C VAL A 55 -0.19 -11.24 8.41
N ASN A 56 -1.19 -11.98 7.92
CA ASN A 56 -1.92 -11.58 6.73
C ASN A 56 -2.79 -10.35 6.98
N ALA A 57 -3.38 -10.21 8.17
CA ALA A 57 -4.11 -9.00 8.57
C ALA A 57 -3.21 -7.75 8.56
N LEU A 58 -2.00 -7.83 9.14
CA LEU A 58 -1.05 -6.71 9.13
C LEU A 58 -0.70 -6.25 7.71
N ALA A 59 -0.37 -7.20 6.83
CA ALA A 59 -0.05 -6.88 5.44
C ALA A 59 -1.25 -6.30 4.68
N ALA A 60 -2.46 -6.84 4.89
CA ALA A 60 -3.67 -6.38 4.23
C ALA A 60 -4.03 -4.93 4.65
N PHE A 61 -3.99 -4.62 5.95
CA PHE A 61 -4.24 -3.26 6.43
C PHE A 61 -3.21 -2.25 5.92
N ALA A 62 -1.92 -2.59 5.99
CA ALA A 62 -0.86 -1.72 5.50
C ALA A 62 -0.95 -1.48 3.99
N TYR A 63 -1.19 -2.54 3.21
CA TYR A 63 -1.36 -2.43 1.76
C TYR A 63 -2.61 -1.59 1.40
N GLY A 64 -3.75 -1.87 2.03
CA GLY A 64 -4.97 -1.13 1.76
C GLY A 64 -4.88 0.36 2.13
N LEU A 65 -4.24 0.70 3.25
CA LEU A 65 -3.99 2.10 3.60
C LEU A 65 -3.06 2.79 2.60
N GLY A 66 -2.05 2.07 2.08
CA GLY A 66 -1.19 2.59 1.02
C GLY A 66 -1.98 2.95 -0.25
N TRP A 67 -3.00 2.17 -0.61
CA TRP A 67 -3.93 2.51 -1.71
C TRP A 67 -4.71 3.80 -1.43
N LEU A 68 -5.31 3.88 -0.23
CA LEU A 68 -6.11 5.03 0.18
C LEU A 68 -5.28 6.32 0.15
N ASP A 69 -4.07 6.25 0.70
CA ASP A 69 -3.17 7.40 0.80
C ASP A 69 -2.55 7.79 -0.55
N ALA A 70 -2.25 6.82 -1.41
CA ALA A 70 -1.84 7.09 -2.79
C ALA A 70 -2.96 7.79 -3.57
N GLY A 71 -4.21 7.33 -3.45
CA GLY A 71 -5.38 7.99 -4.06
C GLY A 71 -5.60 9.41 -3.58
N SER A 72 -5.51 9.61 -2.26
CA SER A 72 -5.55 10.93 -1.63
C SER A 72 -4.43 11.84 -2.14
N ARG A 73 -3.20 11.33 -2.25
CA ARG A 73 -2.05 12.07 -2.76
C ARG A 73 -2.17 12.45 -4.23
N LEU A 74 -2.84 11.63 -5.04
CA LEU A 74 -3.15 11.92 -6.43
C LEU A 74 -4.28 12.95 -6.62
N GLY A 75 -4.95 13.34 -5.53
CA GLY A 75 -6.12 14.22 -5.58
C GLY A 75 -7.38 13.52 -6.13
N LEU A 76 -7.38 12.18 -6.14
CA LEU A 76 -8.56 11.40 -6.51
C LEU A 76 -9.58 11.36 -5.36
N LEU A 77 -9.08 11.44 -4.13
CA LEU A 77 -9.85 11.29 -2.89
C LEU A 77 -9.64 12.50 -1.98
N GLU A 78 -10.67 12.84 -1.21
CA GLU A 78 -10.63 13.84 -0.15
C GLU A 78 -11.07 13.21 1.19
N PRO A 79 -10.55 13.69 2.34
CA PRO A 79 -9.54 14.75 2.47
C PRO A 79 -8.12 14.28 2.08
N LEU A 80 -7.21 15.25 1.86
CA LEU A 80 -5.78 14.94 1.76
C LEU A 80 -5.26 14.47 3.12
N ALA A 81 -5.06 13.16 3.27
CA ALA A 81 -4.65 12.53 4.51
C ALA A 81 -3.64 11.42 4.22
N ALA A 82 -2.79 11.15 5.21
CA ALA A 82 -1.86 10.03 5.18
C ALA A 82 -1.96 9.28 6.51
N HIS A 83 -1.94 7.96 6.41
CA HIS A 83 -2.07 6.98 7.47
C HIS A 83 -0.92 5.98 7.34
N PRO A 84 0.34 6.46 7.38
CA PRO A 84 1.48 5.57 7.27
C PRO A 84 1.42 4.51 8.38
N PRO A 85 2.04 3.34 8.17
CA PRO A 85 2.15 2.36 9.24
C PRO A 85 3.07 2.91 10.33
N ASP A 86 2.59 3.76 11.24
CA ASP A 86 3.31 4.10 12.46
C ASP A 86 3.61 2.82 13.27
N PRO A 87 4.50 2.81 14.28
CA PRO A 87 4.86 1.59 15.00
C PRO A 87 3.62 0.80 15.47
N VAL A 88 3.29 -0.24 14.68
CA VAL A 88 2.21 -1.17 14.96
C VAL A 88 2.83 -2.25 15.84
N ASP A 89 2.48 -2.23 17.11
CA ASP A 89 2.76 -3.33 18.00
C ASP A 89 1.74 -4.43 17.69
N ALA A 90 1.99 -5.13 16.58
CA ALA A 90 1.08 -6.15 16.08
C ALA A 90 0.98 -7.36 17.02
N CYS A 91 1.85 -7.44 18.06
CA CYS A 91 1.94 -8.53 19.02
C CYS A 91 1.86 -9.91 18.33
N ILE A 92 2.66 -10.11 17.27
CA ILE A 92 2.66 -11.35 16.50
C ILE A 92 3.18 -12.49 17.40
N PRO A 93 2.40 -13.56 17.66
CA PRO A 93 2.84 -14.65 18.52
C PRO A 93 4.06 -15.39 17.95
N ASP A 94 4.93 -15.91 18.81
CA ASP A 94 6.11 -16.71 18.41
C ASP A 94 5.75 -17.90 17.52
N SER A 95 4.57 -18.49 17.70
CA SER A 95 4.04 -19.57 16.85
C SER A 95 3.83 -19.16 15.39
N ARG A 96 3.78 -17.86 15.09
CA ARG A 96 3.68 -17.28 13.74
C ARG A 96 5.00 -16.71 13.23
N SER A 97 6.09 -16.78 13.99
CA SER A 97 7.40 -16.20 13.63
C SER A 97 7.93 -16.65 12.27
N ALA A 98 7.84 -17.95 11.95
CA ALA A 98 8.26 -18.47 10.65
C ALA A 98 7.40 -17.95 9.49
N HIS A 99 6.08 -17.79 9.71
CA HIS A 99 5.18 -17.23 8.71
C HIS A 99 5.44 -15.73 8.50
N LEU A 100 5.69 -15.00 9.59
CA LEU A 100 6.07 -13.60 9.54
C LEU A 100 7.39 -13.43 8.77
N ASP A 101 8.42 -14.23 9.09
CA ASP A 101 9.71 -14.18 8.40
C ASP A 101 9.58 -14.45 6.89
N GLU A 102 8.86 -15.51 6.50
CA GLU A 102 8.61 -15.83 5.09
C GLU A 102 7.91 -14.67 4.37
N LYS A 103 6.81 -14.18 4.96
CA LYS A 103 5.98 -13.16 4.33
C LYS A 103 6.70 -11.80 4.25
N THR A 104 7.45 -11.40 5.28
CA THR A 104 8.28 -10.19 5.25
C THR A 104 9.32 -10.26 4.12
N HIS A 105 10.05 -11.36 4.00
CA HIS A 105 11.04 -11.52 2.92
C HIS A 105 10.41 -11.60 1.54
N ARG A 106 9.22 -12.21 1.42
CA ARG A 106 8.46 -12.24 0.17
C ARG A 106 8.07 -10.83 -0.27
N TYR A 107 7.49 -10.04 0.64
CA TYR A 107 7.07 -8.67 0.33
C TYR A 107 8.26 -7.74 0.05
N ARG A 108 9.40 -7.92 0.74
CA ARG A 108 10.65 -7.24 0.39
C ARG A 108 11.03 -7.49 -1.08
N ARG A 109 11.09 -8.76 -1.49
CA ARG A 109 11.45 -9.11 -2.88
C ARG A 109 10.43 -8.61 -3.90
N MET A 110 9.14 -8.67 -3.56
CA MET A 110 8.08 -8.15 -4.43
C MET A 110 8.25 -6.65 -4.68
N LEU A 111 8.41 -5.84 -3.61
CA LEU A 111 8.58 -4.40 -3.75
C LEU A 111 9.90 -4.03 -4.46
N ASP A 112 11.00 -4.70 -4.13
CA ASP A 112 12.29 -4.52 -4.81
C ASP A 112 12.18 -4.78 -6.31
N SER A 113 11.55 -5.90 -6.68
CA SER A 113 11.32 -6.28 -8.08
C SER A 113 10.42 -5.26 -8.77
N ALA A 114 9.31 -4.87 -8.16
CA ALA A 114 8.39 -3.89 -8.72
C ALA A 114 9.08 -2.53 -8.95
N LEU A 115 9.85 -2.04 -7.99
CA LEU A 115 10.62 -0.79 -8.13
C LEU A 115 11.60 -0.83 -9.32
N SER A 116 12.19 -1.99 -9.60
CA SER A 116 13.10 -2.18 -10.74
C SER A 116 12.37 -2.34 -12.09
N MET A 117 11.09 -2.72 -12.07
CA MET A 117 10.30 -3.08 -13.26
C MET A 117 9.26 -2.03 -13.66
N VAL A 118 9.28 -0.85 -13.03
CA VAL A 118 8.40 0.27 -13.38
C VAL A 118 9.18 1.47 -13.90
N GLU A 119 8.69 2.05 -14.98
CA GLU A 119 9.13 3.34 -15.50
C GLU A 119 7.97 4.34 -15.46
N THR A 120 8.29 5.63 -15.41
CA THR A 120 7.27 6.68 -15.57
C THR A 120 6.59 6.52 -16.95
N GLY A 121 5.27 6.47 -16.91
CA GLY A 121 4.41 6.41 -18.09
C GLY A 121 4.28 7.77 -18.80
N PRO A 122 3.93 8.85 -18.07
CA PRO A 122 3.81 10.19 -18.63
C PRO A 122 5.12 10.70 -19.23
N ASP A 123 5.02 11.52 -20.27
CA ASP A 123 6.15 12.27 -20.82
C ASP A 123 6.73 13.24 -19.77
N GLN A 124 8.04 13.50 -19.79
CA GLN A 124 8.71 14.37 -18.82
C GLN A 124 8.16 15.81 -18.77
N ALA A 125 7.62 16.31 -19.89
CA ALA A 125 6.97 17.63 -19.93
C ALA A 125 5.55 17.62 -19.34
N SER A 126 4.96 16.44 -19.10
CA SER A 126 3.63 16.31 -18.50
C SER A 126 3.67 16.63 -17.00
N PRO A 127 2.69 17.38 -16.47
CA PRO A 127 2.52 17.55 -15.02
C PRO A 127 2.41 16.22 -14.27
N LEU A 128 1.89 15.17 -14.90
CA LEU A 128 1.75 13.85 -14.30
C LEU A 128 3.09 13.11 -14.15
N TYR A 129 4.16 13.53 -14.83
CA TYR A 129 5.50 12.98 -14.62
C TYR A 129 5.97 13.23 -13.18
N ALA A 130 5.77 14.45 -12.67
CA ALA A 130 6.09 14.78 -11.29
C ALA A 130 5.24 13.97 -10.28
N GLY A 131 3.99 13.67 -10.63
CA GLY A 131 3.12 12.77 -9.86
C GLY A 131 3.69 11.35 -9.81
N ALA A 132 4.08 10.79 -10.96
CA ALA A 132 4.69 9.47 -11.05
C ALA A 132 6.01 9.39 -10.25
N GLU A 133 6.88 10.40 -10.35
CA GLU A 133 8.11 10.48 -9.56
C GLU A 133 7.85 10.58 -8.06
N THR A 134 6.80 11.30 -7.66
CA THR A 134 6.39 11.39 -6.25
C THR A 134 5.99 10.01 -5.73
N LEU A 135 5.11 9.29 -6.43
CA LEU A 135 4.68 7.94 -6.01
C LEU A 135 5.85 6.97 -5.94
N ARG A 136 6.73 6.99 -6.95
CA ARG A 136 7.92 6.14 -7.00
C ARG A 136 8.87 6.44 -5.84
N SER A 137 9.15 7.72 -5.57
CA SER A 137 10.00 8.13 -4.46
C SER A 137 9.40 7.73 -3.11
N THR A 138 8.09 7.85 -2.93
CA THR A 138 7.41 7.40 -1.71
C THR A 138 7.57 5.89 -1.51
N ALA A 139 7.33 5.08 -2.56
CA ALA A 139 7.53 3.63 -2.49
C ALA A 139 8.99 3.25 -2.16
N GLN A 140 9.97 3.96 -2.74
CA GLN A 140 11.40 3.76 -2.44
C GLN A 140 11.75 4.10 -0.99
N SER A 141 11.21 5.20 -0.45
CA SER A 141 11.44 5.56 0.95
C SER A 141 10.89 4.50 1.91
N TRP A 142 9.69 3.96 1.66
CA TRP A 142 9.15 2.88 2.47
C TRP A 142 9.92 1.58 2.32
N TYR A 143 10.42 1.27 1.12
CA TYR A 143 11.33 0.13 0.93
C TYR A 143 12.59 0.28 1.79
N ALA A 144 13.24 1.45 1.74
CA ALA A 144 14.45 1.72 2.51
C ALA A 144 14.21 1.57 4.03
N GLU A 145 13.13 2.18 4.55
CA GLU A 145 12.78 2.06 5.97
C GLU A 145 12.42 0.61 6.36
N GLY A 146 11.74 -0.13 5.46
CA GLY A 146 11.47 -1.55 5.67
C GLY A 146 12.73 -2.41 5.74
N VAL A 147 13.76 -2.07 4.95
CA VAL A 147 15.08 -2.74 5.01
C VAL A 147 15.76 -2.46 6.35
N GLU A 148 15.76 -1.20 6.81
CA GLU A 148 16.35 -0.82 8.11
C GLU A 148 15.68 -1.56 9.27
N LEU A 149 14.34 -1.65 9.27
CA LEU A 149 13.59 -2.39 10.29
C LEU A 149 13.88 -3.89 10.24
N LEU A 150 13.98 -4.46 9.04
CA LEU A 150 14.31 -5.88 8.88
C LEU A 150 15.72 -6.18 9.41
N ASP A 151 16.70 -5.33 9.13
CA ASP A 151 18.08 -5.46 9.62
C ASP A 151 18.16 -5.27 11.14
N ALA A 152 17.28 -4.43 11.72
CA ALA A 152 17.08 -4.29 13.16
C ALA A 152 16.30 -5.47 13.81
N GLY A 153 15.80 -6.41 13.01
CA GLY A 153 15.05 -7.58 13.46
C GLY A 153 13.54 -7.36 13.63
N ASP A 154 13.03 -6.15 13.36
CA ASP A 154 11.60 -5.84 13.37
C ASP A 154 10.93 -6.26 12.06
N ARG A 155 10.60 -7.55 11.98
CA ARG A 155 9.94 -8.14 10.81
C ARG A 155 8.51 -7.63 10.60
N ALA A 156 7.79 -7.29 11.67
CA ALA A 156 6.41 -6.82 11.58
C ALA A 156 6.39 -5.38 11.04
N GLY A 157 7.25 -4.51 11.59
CA GLY A 157 7.47 -3.17 11.06
C GLY A 157 7.87 -3.22 9.59
N ALA A 158 8.86 -4.05 9.24
CA ALA A 158 9.31 -4.23 7.87
C ALA A 158 8.19 -4.71 6.93
N LEU A 159 7.40 -5.71 7.32
CA LEU A 159 6.27 -6.19 6.52
C LEU A 159 5.25 -5.08 6.24
N ALA A 160 4.94 -4.26 7.24
CA ALA A 160 4.01 -3.15 7.08
C ALA A 160 4.56 -2.12 6.06
N ARG A 161 5.85 -1.77 6.15
CA ARG A 161 6.50 -0.84 5.20
C ARG A 161 6.51 -1.35 3.78
N PHE A 162 6.91 -2.62 3.58
CA PHE A 162 6.93 -3.21 2.25
C PHE A 162 5.52 -3.30 1.66
N SER A 163 4.53 -3.69 2.46
CA SER A 163 3.13 -3.78 2.01
C SER A 163 2.57 -2.41 1.64
N TYR A 164 2.78 -1.41 2.50
CA TYR A 164 2.32 -0.04 2.27
C TYR A 164 3.00 0.56 1.03
N GLY A 165 4.33 0.46 0.91
CA GLY A 165 5.07 0.95 -0.27
C GLY A 165 4.68 0.26 -1.57
N TYR A 166 4.32 -1.03 -1.51
CA TYR A 166 3.85 -1.77 -2.69
C TYR A 166 2.54 -1.21 -3.26
N ALA A 167 1.61 -0.84 -2.38
CA ALA A 167 0.33 -0.26 -2.79
C ALA A 167 0.49 1.08 -3.52
N TRP A 168 1.52 1.89 -3.19
CA TRP A 168 1.81 3.12 -3.91
C TRP A 168 2.21 2.88 -5.37
N LEU A 169 2.94 1.80 -5.66
CA LEU A 169 3.27 1.42 -7.02
C LEU A 169 2.07 0.88 -7.77
N ASP A 170 1.32 -0.04 -7.17
CA ASP A 170 0.13 -0.62 -7.79
C ASP A 170 -0.93 0.46 -8.08
N ALA A 171 -1.16 1.39 -7.15
CA ALA A 171 -2.05 2.54 -7.38
C ALA A 171 -1.55 3.42 -8.54
N GLY A 172 -0.25 3.66 -8.63
CA GLY A 172 0.35 4.39 -9.75
C GLY A 172 0.21 3.67 -11.10
N ILE A 173 0.33 2.34 -11.11
CA ILE A 173 0.13 1.51 -12.32
C ILE A 173 -1.32 1.59 -12.78
N ARG A 174 -2.27 1.37 -11.87
CA ARG A 174 -3.70 1.43 -12.17
C ARG A 174 -4.17 2.82 -12.58
N ALA A 175 -3.54 3.87 -12.04
CA ALA A 175 -3.73 5.25 -12.47
C ALA A 175 -3.03 5.60 -13.81
N GLY A 176 -2.27 4.68 -14.41
CA GLY A 176 -1.57 4.90 -15.68
C GLY A 176 -0.31 5.77 -15.57
N LEU A 177 0.22 5.96 -14.35
CA LEU A 177 1.44 6.74 -14.09
C LEU A 177 2.72 5.94 -14.31
N PHE A 178 2.63 4.61 -14.33
CA PHE A 178 3.74 3.72 -14.57
C PHE A 178 3.52 2.77 -15.74
N ARG A 179 4.59 2.49 -16.48
CA ARG A 179 4.68 1.39 -17.45
C ARG A 179 5.45 0.24 -16.80
N ILE A 180 4.90 -0.97 -16.89
CA ILE A 180 5.60 -2.19 -16.47
C ILE A 180 6.54 -2.62 -17.59
N THR A 181 7.84 -2.72 -17.28
CA THR A 181 8.91 -3.13 -18.21
C THR A 181 9.32 -4.60 -18.05
N GLY A 182 8.83 -5.28 -17.00
CA GLY A 182 9.10 -6.69 -16.69
C GLY A 182 7.85 -7.58 -16.67
N GLU A 183 7.87 -8.61 -15.81
CA GLU A 183 6.76 -9.56 -15.68
C GLU A 183 5.51 -8.91 -15.05
N ARG A 184 4.36 -9.03 -15.74
CA ARG A 184 3.10 -8.38 -15.32
C ARG A 184 2.44 -9.03 -14.11
N GLY A 185 2.74 -10.30 -13.82
CA GLY A 185 2.09 -11.06 -12.74
C GLY A 185 2.44 -10.62 -11.32
N LEU A 186 3.39 -9.70 -11.17
CA LEU A 186 3.71 -9.08 -9.89
C LEU A 186 2.69 -8.00 -9.50
N PHE A 187 2.07 -7.36 -10.47
CA PHE A 187 1.25 -6.17 -10.25
C PHE A 187 -0.24 -6.50 -10.30
N THR A 188 -1.05 -5.68 -9.63
CA THR A 188 -2.49 -5.65 -9.89
C THR A 188 -2.70 -4.99 -11.26
N VAL A 189 -3.07 -5.76 -12.29
CA VAL A 189 -3.27 -5.31 -13.70
C VAL A 189 -4.53 -5.89 -14.32
#